data_AF-A0A4D7ANX0-F1
#
_entry.id   AF-A0A4D7ANX0-F1
#
_cell.length_a   1.000
_cell.length_b   1.000
_cell.length_c   1.000
_cell.angle_alpha   90.00
_cell.angle_beta   90.00
_cell.angle_gamma   90.00
#
_symmetry.space_group_name_H-M   'P 1'
#
loop_
_entity.id
_entity.type
_entity.pdbx_description
1 polymer ?
#
loop_
_entity_poly.entity_id
_entity_poly.type
_entity_poly.pdbx_seq_one_letter_code
_entity_poly.pdbx_strand_id
1 'polypeptide(L)'
;MLINESGLVRCIKRAYRSAGYAVVTQDDSMAIYTEQWYVQCKRAALPRKVLATIVEHMGMIPDTAPMSIIKDGDPQLIMPDVARDETSHWRTGERTDTVTMATVIMQGYQIFQPEGGGACYGVSLSDLEIMEREIAEHGQATVVDGDRLLWCGDNEVVALDTVRKARSSWAKEWERAVWNAMEGVDLHKEEA
;
A
#
# COMPACT_ATOMS: atom_id res chain seq x y z
N MET A 1 -11.80 -0.39 -11.32
CA MET A 1 -11.52 -1.08 -10.05
C MET A 1 -10.05 -0.90 -9.79
N LEU A 2 -9.67 -0.41 -8.61
CA LEU A 2 -8.28 -0.22 -8.20
C LEU A 2 -7.66 -1.53 -7.74
N ILE A 3 -8.45 -2.40 -7.08
CA ILE A 3 -7.94 -3.55 -6.34
C ILE A 3 -7.91 -4.78 -7.23
N ASN A 4 -6.74 -5.40 -7.36
CA ASN A 4 -6.57 -6.74 -7.91
C ASN A 4 -6.86 -7.78 -6.82
N GLU A 5 -7.96 -8.53 -6.98
CA GLU A 5 -8.40 -9.55 -6.01
C GLU A 5 -7.28 -10.55 -5.68
N SER A 6 -6.58 -11.07 -6.69
CA SER A 6 -5.59 -12.14 -6.49
C SER A 6 -4.32 -11.61 -5.83
N GLY A 7 -3.93 -10.37 -6.11
CA GLY A 7 -2.80 -9.72 -5.46
C GLY A 7 -3.10 -9.36 -4.00
N LEU A 8 -4.29 -8.82 -3.71
CA LEU A 8 -4.71 -8.55 -2.33
C LEU A 8 -4.78 -9.83 -1.49
N VAL A 9 -5.33 -10.93 -2.04
CA VAL A 9 -5.34 -12.23 -1.34
C VAL A 9 -3.91 -12.70 -1.03
N ARG A 10 -2.98 -12.57 -1.98
CA ARG A 10 -1.56 -12.94 -1.74
C ARG A 10 -0.92 -12.07 -0.67
N CYS A 11 -1.20 -10.77 -0.66
CA CYS A 11 -0.71 -9.85 0.37
C CYS A 11 -1.26 -10.18 1.76
N ILE A 12 -2.57 -10.43 1.89
CA ILE A 12 -3.19 -10.84 3.15
C ILE A 12 -2.60 -12.17 3.65
N LYS A 13 -2.43 -13.17 2.78
CA LYS A 13 -1.83 -14.47 3.16
C LYS A 13 -0.35 -14.36 3.54
N ARG A 14 0.38 -13.38 2.99
CA ARG A 14 1.76 -13.09 3.39
C ARG A 14 1.78 -12.41 4.76
N ALA A 15 0.96 -11.37 4.94
CA ALA A 15 0.83 -10.64 6.20
C ALA A 15 0.42 -11.57 7.36
N TYR A 16 -0.59 -12.42 7.14
CA TYR A 16 -1.03 -13.42 8.12
C TYR A 16 0.12 -14.29 8.65
N ARG A 17 1.02 -14.74 7.76
CA ARG A 17 2.16 -15.61 8.09
C ARG A 17 3.34 -14.86 8.72
N SER A 18 3.34 -13.53 8.69
CA SER A 18 4.43 -12.70 9.23
C SER A 18 3.96 -11.90 10.45
N ALA A 19 3.63 -10.62 10.29
CA ALA A 19 3.29 -9.68 11.36
C ALA A 19 1.78 -9.57 11.63
N GLY A 20 0.96 -10.24 10.82
CA GLY A 20 -0.49 -10.12 10.85
C GLY A 20 -1.01 -8.95 10.01
N TYR A 21 -2.32 -8.76 10.04
CA TYR A 21 -3.03 -7.64 9.41
C TYR A 21 -4.27 -7.28 10.24
N ALA A 22 -4.76 -6.06 10.07
CA ALA A 22 -5.97 -5.58 10.71
C ALA A 22 -7.14 -5.53 9.74
N VAL A 23 -8.35 -5.73 10.25
CA VAL A 23 -9.61 -5.55 9.54
C VAL A 23 -10.52 -4.64 10.37
N VAL A 24 -10.99 -3.57 9.76
CA VAL A 24 -11.84 -2.56 10.41
C VAL A 24 -13.07 -2.32 9.55
N THR A 25 -14.25 -2.55 10.12
CA THR A 25 -15.50 -2.18 9.46
C THR A 25 -15.85 -0.72 9.79
N GLN A 26 -16.13 0.09 8.77
CA GLN A 26 -16.48 1.50 8.88
C GLN A 26 -17.75 1.77 8.07
N ASP A 27 -18.90 1.83 8.75
CA ASP A 27 -20.22 2.00 8.14
C ASP A 27 -20.47 1.04 6.96
N ASP A 28 -20.40 1.55 5.72
CA ASP A 28 -20.58 0.81 4.47
C ASP A 28 -19.26 0.36 3.82
N SER A 29 -18.13 0.50 4.52
CA SER A 29 -16.80 0.14 4.02
C SER A 29 -16.06 -0.79 4.97
N MET A 30 -15.06 -1.48 4.43
CA MET A 30 -14.13 -2.29 5.17
C MET A 30 -12.72 -1.85 4.81
N ALA A 31 -11.90 -1.59 5.82
CA ALA A 31 -10.48 -1.35 5.70
C ALA A 31 -9.70 -2.61 6.11
N ILE A 32 -8.66 -2.92 5.36
CA ILE A 32 -7.71 -4.00 5.61
C ILE A 32 -6.33 -3.39 5.49
N TYR A 33 -5.49 -3.53 6.52
CA TYR A 33 -4.17 -2.91 6.50
C TYR A 33 -3.13 -3.70 7.27
N THR A 34 -1.88 -3.39 6.96
CA THR A 34 -0.67 -3.81 7.67
C THR A 34 0.12 -2.56 8.04
N GLU A 35 1.36 -2.72 8.47
CA GLU A 35 2.27 -1.60 8.63
C GLU A 35 2.73 -1.02 7.27
N GLN A 36 2.62 -1.76 6.16
CA GLN A 36 3.20 -1.38 4.87
C GLN A 36 2.17 -0.98 3.81
N TRP A 37 0.91 -1.34 4.00
CA TRP A 37 -0.14 -1.05 3.02
C TRP A 37 -1.52 -1.00 3.67
N TYR A 38 -2.41 -0.27 3.02
CA TYR A 38 -3.80 -0.07 3.41
C TYR A 38 -4.72 -0.18 2.19
N VAL A 39 -5.83 -0.87 2.38
CA VAL A 39 -6.92 -0.96 1.42
C VAL A 39 -8.23 -0.63 2.12
N GLN A 40 -9.04 0.24 1.53
CA GLN A 40 -10.43 0.46 1.90
C GLN A 40 -11.32 0.21 0.70
N CYS A 41 -12.41 -0.50 0.90
CA CYS A 41 -13.40 -0.75 -0.14
C CYS A 41 -14.81 -0.75 0.45
N LYS A 42 -15.82 -0.30 -0.31
CA LYS A 42 -17.22 -0.52 0.08
C LYS A 42 -17.48 -2.00 0.30
N ARG A 43 -18.25 -2.37 1.33
CA ARG A 43 -18.55 -3.79 1.66
C ARG A 43 -19.19 -4.51 0.47
N ALA A 44 -20.04 -3.84 -0.30
CA ALA A 44 -20.68 -4.38 -1.48
C ALA A 44 -19.71 -4.63 -2.67
N ALA A 45 -18.58 -3.94 -2.70
CA ALA A 45 -17.56 -4.05 -3.76
C ALA A 45 -16.37 -4.92 -3.35
N LEU A 46 -16.26 -5.31 -2.08
CA LEU A 46 -15.13 -6.08 -1.58
C LEU A 46 -15.07 -7.47 -2.26
N PRO A 47 -13.91 -7.86 -2.83
CA PRO A 47 -13.81 -9.13 -3.54
C PRO A 47 -14.12 -10.35 -2.66
N ARG A 48 -14.87 -11.32 -3.20
CA ARG A 48 -15.33 -12.49 -2.42
C ARG A 48 -14.18 -13.35 -1.92
N LYS A 49 -13.09 -13.49 -2.69
CA LYS A 49 -11.93 -14.28 -2.24
C LYS A 49 -11.19 -13.61 -1.07
N VAL A 50 -11.24 -12.29 -0.98
CA VAL A 50 -10.67 -11.54 0.15
C VAL A 50 -11.48 -11.85 1.41
N LEU A 51 -12.82 -11.77 1.34
CA LEU A 51 -13.70 -12.17 2.44
C LEU A 51 -13.49 -13.62 2.87
N ALA A 52 -13.42 -14.55 1.91
CA ALA A 52 -13.17 -15.95 2.18
C ALA A 52 -11.81 -16.17 2.88
N THR A 53 -10.78 -15.40 2.49
CA THR A 53 -9.46 -15.45 3.14
C THR A 53 -9.50 -14.93 4.57
N ILE A 54 -10.28 -13.88 4.85
CA ILE A 54 -10.47 -13.39 6.23
C ILE A 54 -11.17 -14.45 7.08
N VAL A 55 -12.22 -15.10 6.55
CA VAL A 55 -12.90 -16.21 7.22
C VAL A 55 -11.97 -17.41 7.42
N GLU A 56 -11.11 -17.72 6.46
CA GLU A 56 -10.10 -18.78 6.59
C GLU A 56 -9.14 -18.51 7.77
N HIS A 57 -8.74 -17.25 7.98
CA HIS A 57 -7.79 -16.89 9.03
C HIS A 57 -8.43 -16.67 10.41
N MET A 58 -9.66 -16.16 10.46
CA MET A 58 -10.34 -15.72 11.69
C MET A 58 -11.52 -16.60 12.10
N GLY A 59 -12.09 -17.36 11.17
CA GLY A 59 -13.32 -18.16 11.36
C GLY A 59 -14.62 -17.40 11.10
N MET A 60 -14.59 -16.07 10.99
CA MET A 60 -15.75 -15.23 10.69
C MET A 60 -15.34 -13.90 10.05
N ILE A 61 -16.32 -13.19 9.47
CA ILE A 61 -16.12 -11.82 8.98
C ILE A 61 -16.38 -10.87 10.17
N PRO A 62 -15.45 -9.96 10.52
CA PRO A 62 -15.70 -8.92 11.52
C PRO A 62 -16.88 -8.04 11.13
N ASP A 63 -17.84 -7.87 12.03
CA ASP A 63 -19.03 -7.08 11.71
C ASP A 63 -18.89 -5.62 12.15
N THR A 64 -18.50 -5.36 13.40
CA THR A 64 -18.36 -3.99 13.94
C THR A 64 -17.07 -3.75 14.71
N ALA A 65 -16.53 -4.79 15.36
CA ALA A 65 -15.29 -4.70 16.12
C ALA A 65 -14.07 -4.73 15.18
N PRO A 66 -13.13 -3.79 15.30
CA PRO A 66 -11.86 -3.86 14.57
C PRO A 66 -10.97 -4.95 15.15
N MET A 67 -10.37 -5.77 14.28
CA MET A 67 -9.66 -6.99 14.67
C MET A 67 -8.26 -7.02 14.07
N SER A 68 -7.28 -7.45 14.87
CA SER A 68 -5.95 -7.84 14.44
C SER A 68 -5.89 -9.37 14.29
N ILE A 69 -5.34 -9.83 13.17
CA ILE A 69 -5.33 -11.24 12.77
C ILE A 69 -3.90 -11.64 12.40
N ILE A 70 -3.36 -12.64 13.09
CA ILE A 70 -2.01 -13.19 12.85
C ILE A 70 -2.04 -14.72 12.94
N LYS A 71 -1.13 -15.39 12.23
CA LYS A 71 -1.03 -16.83 12.26
C LYS A 71 -0.66 -17.35 13.65
N ASP A 72 -1.27 -18.49 14.01
CA ASP A 72 -1.05 -19.20 15.27
C ASP A 72 -1.40 -18.38 16.53
N GLY A 73 -2.07 -17.24 16.36
CA GLY A 73 -2.62 -16.41 17.42
C GLY A 73 -4.13 -16.25 17.30
N ASP A 74 -4.79 -16.10 18.45
CA ASP A 74 -6.23 -15.79 18.45
C ASP A 74 -6.45 -14.36 17.93
N PRO A 75 -7.48 -14.11 17.12
CA PRO A 75 -7.84 -12.77 16.68
C PRO A 75 -8.03 -11.82 17.87
N GLN A 76 -7.37 -10.67 17.84
CA GLN A 76 -7.37 -9.70 18.95
C GLN A 76 -8.20 -8.47 18.61
N LEU A 77 -8.93 -7.96 19.59
CA LEU A 77 -9.65 -6.69 19.47
C LEU A 77 -8.66 -5.52 19.41
N ILE A 78 -8.79 -4.65 18.42
CA ILE A 78 -8.12 -3.35 18.39
C ILE A 78 -9.02 -2.33 19.11
N MET A 79 -8.45 -1.42 19.89
CA MET A 79 -9.25 -0.36 20.50
C MET A 79 -9.86 0.53 19.39
N PRO A 80 -11.17 0.84 19.41
CA PRO A 80 -11.82 1.58 18.31
C PRO A 80 -11.16 2.91 17.96
N ASP A 81 -10.70 3.67 18.96
CA ASP A 81 -10.01 4.95 18.72
C ASP A 81 -8.65 4.74 18.05
N VAL A 82 -7.90 3.69 18.44
CA VAL A 82 -6.62 3.33 17.80
C VAL A 82 -6.85 2.93 16.34
N ALA A 83 -7.84 2.07 16.07
CA ALA A 83 -8.18 1.67 14.70
C ALA A 83 -8.61 2.87 13.84
N ARG A 84 -9.36 3.83 14.41
CA ARG A 84 -9.74 5.06 13.71
C ARG A 84 -8.53 5.91 13.37
N ASP A 85 -7.62 6.09 14.32
CA ASP A 85 -6.43 6.93 14.13
C ASP A 85 -5.48 6.30 13.10
N GLU A 86 -5.24 5.00 13.17
CA GLU A 86 -4.42 4.26 12.20
C GLU A 86 -5.02 4.31 10.79
N THR A 87 -6.33 4.02 10.63
CA THR A 87 -7.00 4.08 9.32
C THR A 87 -7.13 5.51 8.77
N SER A 88 -7.14 6.52 9.63
CA SER A 88 -7.07 7.93 9.21
C SER A 88 -5.67 8.26 8.70
N HIS A 89 -4.63 7.89 9.44
CA HIS A 89 -3.23 8.17 9.11
C HIS A 89 -2.86 7.72 7.69
N TRP A 90 -3.34 6.56 7.24
CA TRP A 90 -3.11 6.06 5.88
C TRP A 90 -3.63 6.98 4.76
N ARG A 91 -4.67 7.77 5.02
CA ARG A 91 -5.39 8.57 4.01
C ARG A 91 -5.19 10.08 4.14
N THR A 92 -4.66 10.51 5.28
CA THR A 92 -4.45 11.92 5.62
C THR A 92 -2.97 12.24 5.70
N GLY A 93 -2.62 13.53 5.63
CA GLY A 93 -1.24 14.00 5.63
C GLY A 93 -1.05 15.15 4.64
N GLU A 94 0.17 15.68 4.59
CA GLU A 94 0.57 16.66 3.59
C GLU A 94 0.55 16.01 2.20
N ARG A 95 -0.19 16.62 1.27
CA ARG A 95 -0.25 16.19 -0.12
C ARG A 95 0.69 17.05 -0.95
N THR A 96 1.64 16.41 -1.60
CA THR A 96 2.68 17.09 -2.37
C THR A 96 2.50 16.78 -3.85
N ASP A 97 3.32 15.90 -4.38
CA ASP A 97 3.39 15.61 -5.80
C ASP A 97 2.37 14.55 -6.22
N THR A 98 2.05 14.56 -7.52
CA THR A 98 1.45 13.42 -8.20
C THR A 98 2.53 12.70 -8.97
N VAL A 99 2.59 11.39 -8.82
CA VAL A 99 3.64 10.54 -9.41
C VAL A 99 3.05 9.45 -10.29
N THR A 100 3.79 9.07 -11.32
CA THR A 100 3.48 7.95 -12.21
C THR A 100 4.57 6.89 -12.13
N MET A 101 4.25 5.68 -12.59
CA MET A 101 5.20 4.59 -12.59
C MET A 101 6.34 4.86 -13.60
N ALA A 102 7.57 4.84 -13.11
CA ALA A 102 8.76 4.93 -13.95
C ALA A 102 9.13 3.58 -14.56
N THR A 103 10.00 3.56 -15.57
CA THR A 103 10.47 2.32 -16.21
C THR A 103 11.44 1.50 -15.34
N VAL A 104 11.90 2.07 -14.22
CA VAL A 104 12.97 1.51 -13.38
C VAL A 104 12.41 0.68 -12.23
N ILE A 105 13.00 -0.51 -12.04
CA ILE A 105 12.88 -1.32 -10.84
C ILE A 105 14.23 -1.34 -10.12
N MET A 106 14.24 -0.99 -8.85
CA MET A 106 15.44 -0.92 -8.01
C MET A 106 15.29 -1.87 -6.82
N GLN A 107 16.13 -2.90 -6.73
CA GLN A 107 16.15 -3.87 -5.62
C GLN A 107 14.77 -4.45 -5.22
N GLY A 108 13.90 -4.71 -6.19
CA GLY A 108 12.55 -5.23 -5.93
C GLY A 108 11.50 -4.17 -5.59
N TYR A 109 11.84 -2.90 -5.74
CA TYR A 109 10.91 -1.77 -5.67
C TYR A 109 10.65 -1.22 -7.07
N GLN A 110 9.38 -1.14 -7.44
CA GLN A 110 8.94 -0.36 -8.59
C GLN A 110 9.07 1.12 -8.25
N ILE A 111 9.76 1.89 -9.09
CA ILE A 111 9.95 3.32 -8.87
C ILE A 111 8.75 4.09 -9.44
N PHE A 112 8.29 5.07 -8.66
CA PHE A 112 7.39 6.13 -9.05
C PHE A 112 8.10 7.47 -8.95
N GLN A 113 7.81 8.37 -9.88
CA GLN A 113 8.44 9.69 -9.96
C GLN A 113 7.44 10.71 -10.52
N PRO A 114 7.56 12.01 -10.19
CA PRO A 114 6.84 13.06 -10.90
C PRO A 114 7.24 13.10 -12.39
N GLU A 115 6.33 13.57 -13.25
CA GLU A 115 6.69 13.88 -14.63
C GLU A 115 7.80 14.94 -14.67
N GLY A 116 8.80 14.75 -15.53
CA GLY A 116 9.95 15.66 -15.63
C GLY A 116 11.07 15.39 -14.63
N GLY A 117 10.94 14.37 -13.78
CA GLY A 117 11.98 13.90 -12.87
C GLY A 117 11.80 14.34 -11.42
N GLY A 118 12.86 14.19 -10.62
CA GLY A 118 12.88 14.58 -9.21
C GLY A 118 12.67 13.40 -8.25
N ALA A 119 11.97 13.65 -7.14
CA ALA A 119 11.85 12.71 -6.03
C ALA A 119 11.37 11.31 -6.47
N CYS A 120 12.10 10.27 -6.07
CA CYS A 120 11.76 8.89 -6.40
C CYS A 120 11.14 8.18 -5.19
N TYR A 121 10.12 7.36 -5.45
CA TYR A 121 9.36 6.62 -4.46
C TYR A 121 9.31 5.15 -4.87
N GLY A 122 9.97 4.28 -4.12
CA GLY A 122 10.00 2.85 -4.38
C GLY A 122 8.87 2.12 -3.66
N VAL A 123 7.98 1.49 -4.42
CA VAL A 123 6.93 0.61 -3.86
C VAL A 123 7.34 -0.84 -4.05
N SER A 124 7.25 -1.65 -2.99
CA SER A 124 7.59 -3.08 -3.06
C SER A 124 6.75 -3.76 -4.13
N LEU A 125 7.40 -4.51 -5.03
CA LEU A 125 6.71 -5.21 -6.13
C LEU A 125 5.62 -6.16 -5.62
N SER A 126 5.82 -6.75 -4.42
CA SER A 126 4.85 -7.66 -3.82
C SER A 126 3.62 -6.94 -3.27
N ASP A 127 3.78 -5.71 -2.77
CA ASP A 127 2.65 -4.90 -2.28
C ASP A 127 1.92 -4.22 -3.43
N LEU A 128 2.63 -3.86 -4.50
CA LEU A 128 2.04 -3.31 -5.72
C LEU A 128 1.08 -4.29 -6.41
N GLU A 129 1.21 -5.61 -6.16
CA GLU A 129 0.25 -6.59 -6.67
C GLU A 129 -1.19 -6.33 -6.20
N ILE A 130 -1.40 -5.59 -5.10
CA ILE A 130 -2.73 -5.16 -4.63
C ILE A 130 -3.45 -4.33 -5.71
N MET A 131 -2.71 -3.61 -6.54
CA MET A 131 -3.25 -2.75 -7.58
C MET A 131 -3.57 -3.54 -8.85
N GLU A 132 -4.67 -3.18 -9.51
CA GLU A 132 -4.91 -3.57 -10.90
C GLU A 132 -3.79 -3.04 -11.79
N ARG A 133 -3.29 -3.91 -12.67
CA ARG A 133 -2.06 -3.65 -13.42
C ARG A 133 -2.15 -2.36 -14.25
N GLU A 134 -3.24 -2.17 -14.98
CA GLU A 134 -3.45 -0.98 -15.81
C GLU A 134 -3.46 0.31 -14.97
N ILE A 135 -4.02 0.26 -13.76
CA ILE A 135 -4.03 1.40 -12.83
C ILE A 135 -2.64 1.64 -12.25
N ALA A 136 -1.88 0.60 -11.93
CA ALA A 136 -0.51 0.75 -11.45
C ALA A 136 0.42 1.33 -12.55
N GLU A 137 0.29 0.85 -13.78
CA GLU A 137 1.18 1.20 -14.89
C GLU A 137 0.86 2.56 -15.52
N HIS A 138 -0.41 2.95 -15.56
CA HIS A 138 -0.87 4.16 -16.28
C HIS A 138 -1.64 5.15 -15.40
N GLY A 139 -1.93 4.79 -14.15
CA GLY A 139 -2.57 5.67 -13.20
C GLY A 139 -1.59 6.61 -12.48
N GLN A 140 -2.17 7.58 -11.80
CA GLN A 140 -1.46 8.55 -10.98
C GLN A 140 -1.68 8.27 -9.51
N ALA A 141 -0.62 8.40 -8.71
CA ALA A 141 -0.67 8.30 -7.26
C ALA A 141 -0.41 9.67 -6.63
N THR A 142 -1.13 10.01 -5.57
CA THR A 142 -0.81 11.19 -4.75
C THR A 142 0.22 10.80 -3.70
N VAL A 143 1.29 11.58 -3.57
CA VAL A 143 2.25 11.45 -2.46
C VAL A 143 1.65 12.06 -1.20
N VAL A 144 1.62 11.27 -0.12
CA VAL A 144 1.14 11.67 1.21
C VAL A 144 2.29 11.58 2.21
N ASP A 145 2.53 12.65 2.97
CA ASP A 145 3.62 12.82 3.96
C ASP A 145 5.05 12.52 3.44
N GLY A 146 5.19 12.35 2.12
CA GLY A 146 6.45 12.01 1.48
C GLY A 146 6.91 10.57 1.67
N ASP A 147 6.07 9.70 2.21
CA ASP A 147 6.37 8.29 2.50
C ASP A 147 5.28 7.30 2.04
N ARG A 148 4.10 7.78 1.60
CA ARG A 148 3.02 6.93 1.08
C ARG A 148 2.57 7.36 -0.30
N LEU A 149 2.22 6.39 -1.15
CA LEU A 149 1.47 6.63 -2.38
C LEU A 149 0.02 6.25 -2.19
N LEU A 150 -0.90 7.16 -2.53
CA LEU A 150 -2.33 7.02 -2.37
C LEU A 150 -3.05 7.04 -3.73
N TRP A 151 -3.84 6.01 -3.99
CA TRP A 151 -4.79 5.93 -5.09
C TRP A 151 -6.21 5.95 -4.55
N CYS A 152 -7.04 6.83 -5.11
CA CYS A 152 -8.45 6.93 -4.78
C CYS A 152 -9.32 6.65 -6.01
N GLY A 153 -10.29 5.77 -5.86
CA GLY A 153 -11.35 5.51 -6.82
C GLY A 153 -12.71 5.75 -6.17
N ASP A 154 -13.79 5.57 -6.93
CA ASP A 154 -15.14 5.93 -6.46
C ASP A 154 -15.59 5.20 -5.19
N ASN A 155 -15.12 3.96 -5.00
CA ASN A 155 -15.51 3.08 -3.89
C ASN A 155 -14.32 2.43 -3.19
N GLU A 156 -13.10 2.79 -3.58
CA GLU A 156 -11.87 2.08 -3.23
C GLU A 156 -10.76 3.08 -2.94
N VAL A 157 -9.95 2.77 -1.94
CA VAL A 157 -8.71 3.50 -1.63
C VAL A 157 -7.62 2.47 -1.43
N VAL A 158 -6.47 2.68 -2.04
CA VAL A 158 -5.26 1.90 -1.79
C VAL A 158 -4.14 2.87 -1.43
N ALA A 159 -3.47 2.63 -0.32
CA ALA A 159 -2.27 3.35 0.07
C ALA A 159 -1.14 2.35 0.29
N LEU A 160 0.03 2.63 -0.28
CA LEU A 160 1.21 1.77 -0.17
C LEU A 160 2.35 2.62 0.40
N ASP A 161 3.07 2.08 1.38
CA ASP A 161 4.32 2.68 1.84
C ASP A 161 5.36 2.71 0.73
N THR A 162 6.23 3.70 0.83
CA THR A 162 7.32 3.91 -0.09
C THR A 162 8.65 3.86 0.64
N VAL A 163 9.60 3.21 -0.01
CA VAL A 163 11.02 3.43 0.29
C VAL A 163 11.48 4.57 -0.58
N ARG A 164 11.83 5.68 0.04
CA ARG A 164 12.58 6.76 -0.59
C ARG A 164 13.95 6.83 0.04
N LYS A 165 14.91 7.50 -0.66
CA LYS A 165 16.23 7.97 -0.19
C LYS A 165 16.63 7.32 1.11
N ALA A 166 17.68 6.52 1.10
CA ALA A 166 18.35 6.05 2.29
C ALA A 166 18.59 7.16 3.36
N ARG A 167 17.57 7.48 4.18
CA ARG A 167 17.59 8.51 5.23
C ARG A 167 18.28 8.01 6.48
N SER A 168 18.39 6.68 6.60
CA SER A 168 19.13 6.01 7.67
C SER A 168 20.63 6.15 7.47
N SER A 169 21.34 6.43 8.56
CA SER A 169 22.81 6.43 8.62
C SER A 169 23.42 5.07 8.25
N TRP A 170 22.66 3.98 8.38
CA TRP A 170 23.06 2.59 8.10
C TRP A 170 22.94 2.16 6.64
N ALA A 171 22.33 2.97 5.79
CA ALA A 171 22.23 2.64 4.38
C ALA A 171 23.60 2.63 3.68
N LYS A 172 23.79 1.71 2.74
CA LYS A 172 25.06 1.58 2.04
C LYS A 172 25.30 2.80 1.17
N GLU A 173 26.56 3.22 1.05
CA GLU A 173 26.94 4.40 0.26
C GLU A 173 26.47 4.31 -1.20
N TRP A 174 26.59 3.12 -1.80
CA TRP A 174 26.13 2.89 -3.17
C TRP A 174 24.61 3.00 -3.31
N GLU A 175 23.81 2.60 -2.30
CA GLU A 175 22.36 2.74 -2.34
C GLU A 175 21.98 4.22 -2.40
N ARG A 176 22.62 5.05 -1.57
CA ARG A 176 22.43 6.52 -1.61
C ARG A 176 22.83 7.10 -2.96
N ALA A 177 23.94 6.65 -3.53
CA ALA A 177 24.40 7.11 -4.85
C ALA A 177 23.38 6.79 -5.94
N VAL A 178 22.81 5.58 -5.94
CA VAL A 178 21.76 5.17 -6.90
C VAL A 178 20.50 6.01 -6.73
N TRP A 179 20.00 6.20 -5.51
CA TRP A 179 18.83 7.06 -5.27
C TRP A 179 19.08 8.50 -5.74
N ASN A 180 20.25 9.07 -5.45
CA ASN A 180 20.57 10.42 -5.90
C ASN A 180 20.68 10.53 -7.42
N ALA A 181 21.22 9.51 -8.09
CA ALA A 181 21.31 9.46 -9.55
C ALA A 181 19.92 9.38 -10.20
N MET A 182 19.05 8.50 -9.68
CA MET A 182 17.67 8.36 -10.16
C MET A 182 16.89 9.67 -10.02
N GLU A 183 17.05 10.39 -8.91
CA GLU A 183 16.37 11.67 -8.71
C GLU A 183 16.92 12.82 -9.56
N GLY A 184 18.12 12.67 -10.11
CA GLY A 184 18.77 13.66 -10.98
C GLY A 184 18.33 13.60 -12.44
N VAL A 185 17.50 12.62 -12.81
CA VAL A 185 17.04 12.38 -14.18
C VAL A 185 15.53 12.20 -14.23
N ASP A 186 14.98 12.33 -15.44
CA ASP A 186 13.58 12.01 -15.73
C ASP A 186 13.48 10.55 -16.20
N LEU A 187 13.02 9.66 -15.31
CA LEU A 187 12.99 8.21 -15.53
C LEU A 187 11.86 7.76 -16.49
N HIS A 188 11.01 8.68 -16.93
CA HIS A 188 9.96 8.41 -17.91
C HIS A 188 10.48 8.51 -19.35
N LYS A 189 11.62 9.18 -19.57
CA LYS A 189 12.20 9.33 -20.91
C LYS A 189 13.06 8.13 -21.25
N GLU A 190 12.84 7.57 -22.43
CA GLU A 190 13.83 6.70 -23.05
C GLU A 190 15.07 7.55 -23.41
N GLU A 191 16.27 7.04 -23.13
CA GLU A 191 17.50 7.68 -23.59
C GLU A 191 17.49 7.74 -25.13
N ALA A 192 17.69 8.94 -25.67
CA ALA A 192 17.68 9.22 -27.11
C ALA A 192 18.91 8.66 -27.83
#